data_AF-A0A5K1DDW0-F1
#
_entry.id   AF-A0A5K1DDW0-F1
#
_cell.length_a   1.000
_cell.length_b   1.000
_cell.length_c   1.000
_cell.angle_alpha   90.00
_cell.angle_beta   90.00
_cell.angle_gamma   90.00
#
_symmetry.space_group_name_H-M   'P 1'
#
loop_
_entity.id
_entity.type
_entity.pdbx_description
1 polymer ?
#
loop_
_entity_poly.entity_id
_entity_poly.type
_entity_poly.pdbx_seq_one_letter_code
_entity_poly.pdbx_strand_id
1 'polypeptide(L)' 'MLEYLNHVRFLVDSLRAVNEIVSDSDMVLHTLNGLSSEYESYITTVTMSKILPTFSELHDLLLNQERLTSIACS' A
#
# COMPACT_ATOMS: atom_id res chain seq x y z
N MET A 1 -0.13 9.59 5.05
CA MET A 1 -0.40 8.41 4.21
C MET A 1 -1.54 8.57 3.19
N LEU A 2 -2.68 9.16 3.57
CA LEU A 2 -3.91 9.14 2.76
C LEU A 2 -3.77 9.77 1.36
N GLU A 3 -3.01 10.87 1.24
CA GLU A 3 -2.72 11.52 -0.04
C GLU A 3 -1.93 10.60 -1.00
N TYR A 4 -0.94 9.88 -0.47
CA TYR A 4 -0.13 8.94 -1.24
C TYR A 4 -0.97 7.77 -1.75
N LEU A 5 -1.79 7.18 -0.88
CA LEU A 5 -2.67 6.07 -1.27
C LEU A 5 -3.71 6.49 -2.31
N ASN A 6 -4.28 7.69 -2.20
CA ASN A 6 -5.17 8.26 -3.21
C ASN A 6 -4.44 8.49 -4.54
N HIS A 7 -3.18 8.93 -4.51
CA HIS A 7 -2.38 9.08 -5.73
C HIS A 7 -2.16 7.74 -6.43
N VAL A 8 -1.78 6.69 -5.71
CA VAL A 8 -1.64 5.34 -6.29
C VAL A 8 -2.96 4.85 -6.88
N ARG A 9 -4.08 5.06 -6.19
CA ARG A 9 -5.41 4.71 -6.69
C ARG A 9 -5.74 5.46 -7.98
N PHE A 10 -5.42 6.75 -8.06
CA PHE A 10 -5.63 7.57 -9.25
C PHE A 10 -4.79 7.08 -10.45
N LEU A 11 -3.53 6.70 -10.23
CA LEU A 11 -2.67 6.12 -11.26
C LEU A 11 -3.28 4.83 -11.81
N VAL A 12 -3.78 3.96 -10.93
CA VAL A 12 -4.42 2.72 -11.35
C VAL A 12 -5.72 2.97 -12.09
N ASP A 13 -6.55 3.89 -11.63
CA ASP A 13 -7.78 4.26 -12.35
C ASP A 13 -7.46 4.79 -13.76
N SER A 14 -6.39 5.58 -13.88
CA SER A 14 -5.90 6.07 -15.17
C SER A 14 -5.39 4.94 -16.08
N LEU A 15 -4.68 3.94 -15.54
CA LEU A 15 -4.23 2.76 -16.28
C LEU A 15 -5.43 1.89 -16.72
N ARG A 16 -6.43 1.75 -15.85
CA ARG A 16 -7.69 1.04 -16.18
C ARG A 16 -8.46 1.75 -17.28
N ALA A 17 -8.43 3.09 -17.32
CA ALA A 17 -9.06 3.88 -18.37
C ALA A 17 -8.46 3.63 -19.76
N VAL A 18 -7.17 3.23 -19.85
CA VAL A 18 -6.50 2.84 -21.10
C VAL A 18 -6.57 1.33 -21.38
N ASN A 19 -7.46 0.61 -20.69
CA ASN A 19 -7.64 -0.85 -20.79
C ASN A 19 -6.41 -1.66 -20.32
N GLU A 20 -5.57 -1.08 -19.46
CA GLU A 20 -4.52 -1.81 -18.74
C GLU A 20 -5.09 -2.32 -17.41
N ILE A 21 -5.12 -3.65 -17.25
CA ILE A 21 -5.60 -4.28 -16.02
C ILE A 21 -4.39 -4.51 -15.13
N VAL A 22 -4.26 -3.70 -14.08
CA VAL A 22 -3.28 -3.93 -13.02
C VAL A 22 -3.90 -4.88 -11.99
N SER A 23 -3.20 -5.97 -11.67
CA SER A 23 -3.63 -6.90 -10.62
C SER A 23 -3.48 -6.26 -9.24
N ASP A 24 -4.36 -6.59 -8.29
CA ASP A 24 -4.25 -6.14 -6.90
C ASP A 24 -2.87 -6.44 -6.29
N SER A 25 -2.29 -7.60 -6.59
CA SER A 25 -0.94 -7.97 -6.13
C SER A 25 0.14 -7.02 -6.63
N ASP A 26 0.08 -6.63 -7.91
CA ASP A 26 1.02 -5.66 -8.50
C ASP A 26 0.84 -4.27 -7.88
N MET A 27 -0.41 -3.85 -7.65
CA MET A 27 -0.69 -2.59 -6.96
C MET A 27 -0.13 -2.58 -5.54
N VAL A 28 -0.32 -3.68 -4.81
CA VAL A 28 0.16 -3.86 -3.44
C VAL A 28 1.67 -3.81 -3.40
N LEU A 29 2.35 -4.58 -4.26
CA LEU A 29 3.81 -4.57 -4.35
C LEU A 29 4.35 -3.19 -4.75
N HIS A 30 3.73 -2.51 -5.72
CA HIS A 30 4.13 -1.17 -6.13
C HIS A 30 3.99 -0.17 -4.98
N THR A 31 2.86 -0.23 -4.27
CA THR A 31 2.60 0.62 -3.10
C THR A 31 3.65 0.37 -2.01
N LEU A 32 3.91 -0.89 -1.68
CA LEU A 32 4.89 -1.28 -0.66
C LEU A 32 6.31 -0.82 -1.02
N ASN A 33 6.72 -0.97 -2.28
CA ASN A 33 8.04 -0.51 -2.75
C ASN A 33 8.19 1.02 -2.75
N GLY A 34 7.09 1.77 -2.81
CA GLY A 34 7.11 3.23 -2.77
C GLY A 34 7.10 3.83 -1.37
N LEU A 35 7.02 3.01 -0.31
CA LEU A 35 7.06 3.48 1.07
C LEU A 35 8.48 3.77 1.55
N SER A 36 8.62 4.66 2.52
CA SER A 36 9.89 4.94 3.18
C SER A 36 10.37 3.77 4.05
N SER A 37 11.68 3.69 4.31
CA SER A 37 12.31 2.60 5.09
C SER A 37 11.77 2.47 6.53
N GLU A 38 11.05 3.47 7.05
CA GLU A 38 10.29 3.34 8.30
C GLU A 38 9.24 2.22 8.26
N TYR A 39 8.73 1.88 7.08
CA TYR A 39 7.76 0.79 6.86
C TYR A 39 8.44 -0.54 6.47
N GLU A 40 9.78 -0.65 6.45
CA GLU A 40 10.50 -1.81 5.92
C GLU A 40 10.17 -3.13 6.64
N SER A 41 9.98 -3.06 7.97
CA SER A 41 9.52 -4.19 8.79
C SER A 41 8.09 -4.62 8.41
N TYR A 42 7.22 -3.65 8.15
CA TYR A 42 5.85 -3.88 7.74
C TYR A 42 5.79 -4.45 6.31
N ILE A 43 6.54 -3.87 5.36
CA ILE A 43 6.68 -4.34 3.98
C ILE A 43 7.15 -5.79 3.96
N THR A 44 8.19 -6.11 4.74
CA THR A 44 8.70 -7.48 4.86
C THR A 44 7.63 -8.43 5.37
N THR A 45 6.88 -8.05 6.41
CA THR A 45 5.82 -8.88 7.00
C THR A 45 4.69 -9.16 5.99
N VAL A 46 4.24 -8.14 5.26
CA VAL A 46 3.20 -8.28 4.24
C VAL A 46 3.71 -9.10 3.05
N THR A 47 4.94 -8.87 2.59
CA THR A 47 5.53 -9.59 1.45
C THR A 47 5.84 -11.05 1.78
N MET A 48 6.22 -11.35 3.02
CA MET A 48 6.43 -12.73 3.50
C MET A 48 5.12 -13.45 3.83
N SER A 49 3.99 -12.76 3.86
CA SER A 49 2.69 -13.39 4.06
C SER A 49 2.33 -14.25 2.85
N LYS A 50 1.82 -15.46 3.11
CA LYS A 50 1.45 -16.43 2.05
C LYS A 50 0.41 -15.90 1.06
N ILE A 51 -0.39 -14.93 1.48
CA ILE A 51 -1.46 -14.32 0.70
C ILE A 51 -1.26 -12.81 0.80
N LEU A 52 -1.04 -12.17 -0.34
CA LEU A 52 -1.00 -10.72 -0.41
C LEU A 52 -2.42 -10.16 -0.19
N PRO A 53 -2.58 -9.14 0.65
CA PRO A 53 -3.86 -8.47 0.82
C PRO A 53 -4.28 -7.80 -0.49
N THR A 54 -5.57 -7.50 -0.64
CA THR A 54 -6.01 -6.63 -1.73
C THR A 54 -5.54 -5.19 -1.51
N PHE A 55 -5.55 -4.36 -2.54
CA PHE A 55 -5.15 -2.95 -2.38
C PHE A 55 -6.02 -2.22 -1.34
N SER A 56 -7.31 -2.56 -1.26
CA SER A 56 -8.22 -1.99 -0.26
C SER A 56 -7.86 -2.40 1.17
N GLU A 57 -7.46 -3.65 1.39
CA GLU A 57 -7.03 -4.11 2.71
C GLU A 57 -5.68 -3.53 3.10
N LEU A 58 -4.73 -3.48 2.14
CA LEU A 58 -3.45 -2.82 2.34
C LEU A 58 -3.64 -1.36 2.75
N HIS A 59 -4.57 -0.66 2.10
CA HIS A 59 -4.90 0.74 2.41
C HIS A 59 -5.30 0.92 3.87
N ASP A 60 -6.21 0.08 4.39
CA ASP A 60 -6.65 0.14 5.78
C ASP A 60 -5.50 -0.20 6.75
N LEU A 61 -4.74 -1.25 6.43
CA LEU A 61 -3.61 -1.67 7.26
C LEU A 61 -2.51 -0.61 7.33
N LEU A 62 -2.22 0.10 6.23
CA LEU A 62 -1.22 1.19 6.19
C LEU A 62 -1.69 2.41 6.97
N LEU A 63 -2.98 2.77 6.90
CA LEU A 63 -3.55 3.83 7.74
C LEU A 63 -3.48 3.47 9.22
N ASN A 64 -3.76 2.21 9.56
CA ASN A 64 -3.61 1.73 10.92
C ASN A 64 -2.15 1.72 11.37
N GLN A 65 -1.21 1.36 10.49
CA GLN A 65 0.22 1.41 10.75
C GLN A 65 0.70 2.85 11.01
N GLU A 66 0.34 3.82 10.16
CA GLU A 66 0.66 5.25 10.34
C GLU A 66 0.15 5.77 11.69
N ARG A 67 -1.05 5.33 12.09
CA ARG A 67 -1.60 5.67 13.41
C ARG A 67 -0.76 5.08 14.55
N LEU A 68 -0.32 3.83 14.44
CA LEU A 68 0.51 3.19 15.46
C LEU A 68 1.91 3.82 15.57
N THR A 69 2.56 4.09 14.43
CA THR A 69 3.88 4.74 14.40
C THR A 69 3.80 6.18 14.91
N SER A 70 2.71 6.89 14.63
CA SER A 70 2.47 8.25 15.16
C SER A 70 2.24 8.28 16.68
N ILE A 71 1.64 7.23 17.28
CA ILE A 71 1.40 7.16 18.74
C ILE A 71 2.66 6.73 19.49
N ALA A 72 3.56 5.96 18.86
CA ALA A 72 4.79 5.49 19.48
C ALA A 72 5.82 6.61 19.78
N CYS A 73 5.58 7.84 19.32
CA CYS A 73 6.48 8.98 19.49
C CYS A 73 5.97 10.06 20.49
N SER A 74 4.89 9.79 21.24
CA SER A 74 4.33 10.71 22.25
C SER A 74 4.65 10.34 23.70
#